data_AF-A0A5D3KDB8-F1
#
_entry.id   AF-A0A5D3KDB8-F1
#
_cell.length_a   1.000
_cell.length_b   1.000
_cell.length_c   1.000
_cell.angle_alpha   90.00
_cell.angle_beta   90.00
_cell.angle_gamma   90.00
#
_symmetry.space_group_name_H-M   'P 1'
#
loop_
_entity.id
_entity.type
_entity.pdbx_description
1 polymer ?
#
loop_
_entity_poly.entity_id
_entity_poly.type
_entity_poly.pdbx_seq_one_letter_code
_entity_poly.pdbx_strand_id
1 'polypeptide(L)'
;MPETLIKVDLTKSAYENDMVHNRWHPDIPIVAWVNPGDDFIIETYDWTGGFIKNNDSADDVRDIDLSIVHFLSGPIGVKGAEPGDLLVVDLLDVGPMKESLWGFNGFFSKQNGGGFLTDHFPLAQKSIWDIKGLYTSSRHVPGVNFAGLIHPGLIGCLPDPKMLETWNKREAELISTNPTRVPGLANPPFAATAHGGRAKGDVKAKIGAEGARTVPPREHGGNCDIKDLSRGSKIYFPVYVPGAGLSMGDLHFSQGDGEITFCGAIEMAGWLHLKVEVIKDGMSKYGIKNPIFKPSPITPNYKDYLIFEGISVDEQGKQHYLDVHIAYRQACLNAIEYLKKFGYSGAQAYSILGTAPCQGHISGVVDVPNACATLWLPTEIFDFDVMPSAAGPIKHITGDIQMPISPDK
;
A
#
# COMPACT_ATOMS: atom_id res chain seq x y z
N MET A 1 8.28 24.02 16.08
CA MET A 1 8.25 22.74 15.34
C MET A 1 7.29 21.84 16.08
N PRO A 2 6.34 21.19 15.41
CA PRO A 2 5.45 20.21 16.02
C PRO A 2 6.27 19.13 16.75
N GLU A 3 5.72 18.60 17.83
CA GLU A 3 6.36 17.54 18.61
C GLU A 3 6.27 16.20 17.87
N THR A 4 7.36 15.42 17.88
CA THR A 4 7.34 14.02 17.42
C THR A 4 6.83 13.14 18.56
N LEU A 5 5.56 12.71 18.48
CA LEU A 5 4.90 11.92 19.53
C LEU A 5 5.36 10.47 19.56
N ILE A 6 5.60 9.88 18.38
CA ILE A 6 6.09 8.50 18.24
C ILE A 6 7.40 8.56 17.47
N LYS A 7 8.45 8.03 18.09
CA LYS A 7 9.78 7.92 17.49
C LYS A 7 10.10 6.48 17.13
N VAL A 8 10.87 6.30 16.07
CA VAL A 8 11.30 5.00 15.56
C VAL A 8 12.81 4.95 15.47
N ASP A 9 13.40 3.88 15.99
CA ASP A 9 14.82 3.57 15.84
C ASP A 9 14.94 2.39 14.88
N LEU A 10 15.35 2.67 13.64
CA LEU A 10 15.46 1.68 12.56
C LEU A 10 16.55 0.62 12.83
N THR A 11 17.38 0.80 13.86
CA THR A 11 18.37 -0.20 14.29
C THR A 11 17.81 -1.22 15.27
N LYS A 12 16.60 -0.99 15.80
CA LYS A 12 15.92 -1.86 16.76
C LYS A 12 14.75 -2.60 16.15
N SER A 13 14.43 -3.75 16.72
CA SER A 13 13.25 -4.52 16.34
C SER A 13 11.97 -3.71 16.62
N ALA A 14 11.03 -3.71 15.68
CA ALA A 14 9.72 -3.07 15.86
C ALA A 14 8.95 -3.65 17.06
N TYR A 15 9.21 -4.91 17.44
CA TYR A 15 8.63 -5.55 18.64
C TYR A 15 9.11 -4.93 19.96
N GLU A 16 10.24 -4.23 19.97
CA GLU A 16 10.75 -3.52 21.16
C GLU A 16 10.04 -2.18 21.39
N ASN A 17 9.39 -1.64 20.37
CA ASN A 17 8.68 -0.36 20.47
C ASN A 17 7.23 -0.57 20.91
N ASP A 18 6.90 -0.17 22.14
CA ASP A 18 5.54 -0.35 22.70
C ASP A 18 4.49 0.61 22.13
N MET A 19 4.93 1.57 21.31
CA MET A 19 4.09 2.53 20.58
C MET A 19 3.73 2.05 19.17
N VAL A 20 4.11 0.82 18.84
CA VAL A 20 3.87 0.17 17.55
C VAL A 20 3.02 -1.09 17.75
N HIS A 21 2.16 -1.42 16.78
CA HIS A 21 1.38 -2.66 16.78
C HIS A 21 1.22 -3.20 15.35
N ASN A 22 0.82 -4.47 15.17
CA ASN A 22 0.63 -5.05 13.83
C ASN A 22 -0.67 -5.84 13.65
N ARG A 23 -1.64 -5.62 14.55
CA ARG A 23 -3.00 -6.18 14.48
C ARG A 23 -4.02 -5.08 14.73
N TRP A 24 -5.21 -5.23 14.18
CA TRP A 24 -6.36 -4.41 14.56
C TRP A 24 -7.17 -5.08 15.66
N HIS A 25 -7.34 -4.39 16.79
CA HIS A 25 -8.11 -4.90 17.92
C HIS A 25 -8.57 -3.75 18.83
N PRO A 26 -9.83 -3.74 19.34
CA PRO A 26 -10.38 -2.64 20.14
C PRO A 26 -9.59 -2.37 21.43
N ASP A 27 -9.02 -3.41 22.04
CA ASP A 27 -8.36 -3.32 23.34
C ASP A 27 -6.87 -2.92 23.27
N ILE A 28 -6.34 -2.54 22.09
CA ILE A 28 -4.96 -2.02 22.00
C ILE A 28 -4.90 -0.68 22.73
N PRO A 29 -4.06 -0.52 23.78
CA PRO A 29 -4.05 0.71 24.55
C PRO A 29 -3.52 1.90 23.74
N ILE A 30 -4.19 3.04 23.88
CA ILE A 30 -3.72 4.32 23.32
C ILE A 30 -2.30 4.63 23.81
N VAL A 31 -1.42 5.05 22.89
CA VAL A 31 0.01 5.28 23.17
C VAL A 31 0.33 6.74 23.46
N ALA A 32 -0.43 7.67 22.88
CA ALA A 32 -0.35 9.11 23.07
C ALA A 32 -1.74 9.74 22.95
N TRP A 33 -1.99 10.84 23.66
CA TRP A 33 -3.26 11.57 23.64
C TRP A 33 -3.07 13.00 23.16
N VAL A 34 -3.89 13.43 22.20
CA VAL A 34 -3.92 14.79 21.65
C VAL A 34 -5.31 15.41 21.80
N ASN A 35 -5.39 16.73 21.66
CA ASN A 35 -6.66 17.46 21.62
C ASN A 35 -7.07 17.68 20.15
N PRO A 36 -8.38 17.79 19.85
CA PRO A 36 -8.82 18.29 18.56
C PRO A 36 -8.20 19.68 18.28
N GLY A 37 -7.59 19.82 17.10
CA GLY A 37 -6.88 21.01 16.65
C GLY A 37 -5.35 20.88 16.71
N ASP A 38 -4.82 19.92 17.47
CA ASP A 38 -3.37 19.73 17.61
C ASP A 38 -2.74 19.19 16.31
N ASP A 39 -1.52 19.64 16.01
CA ASP A 39 -0.64 19.08 14.99
C ASP A 39 0.62 18.46 15.58
N PHE A 40 1.08 17.35 14.99
CA PHE A 40 2.17 16.54 15.53
C PHE A 40 2.85 15.71 14.45
N ILE A 41 4.05 15.23 14.77
CA ILE A 41 4.80 14.31 13.91
C ILE A 41 4.76 12.90 14.51
N ILE A 42 4.72 11.90 13.64
CA ILE A 42 5.06 10.53 13.98
C ILE A 42 6.08 9.94 13.01
N GLU A 43 6.94 9.06 13.50
CA GLU A 43 7.86 8.27 12.69
C GLU A 43 7.33 6.84 12.53
N THR A 44 7.68 6.18 11.43
CA THR A 44 7.23 4.83 11.09
C THR A 44 8.42 3.99 10.62
N TYR A 45 8.38 2.70 10.96
CA TYR A 45 9.16 1.71 10.22
C TYR A 45 8.61 1.60 8.79
N ASP A 46 9.37 1.00 7.86
CA ASP A 46 8.74 0.38 6.71
C ASP A 46 7.84 -0.77 7.19
N TRP A 47 6.88 -1.18 6.38
CA TRP A 47 5.87 -2.15 6.79
C TRP A 47 6.42 -3.50 7.28
N THR A 48 7.63 -3.87 6.84
CA THR A 48 8.32 -5.10 7.20
C THR A 48 9.13 -4.99 8.49
N GLY A 49 9.28 -3.78 9.04
CA GLY A 49 10.12 -3.52 10.20
C GLY A 49 11.61 -3.62 9.88
N GLY A 50 12.00 -3.30 8.64
CA GLY A 50 13.38 -3.35 8.17
C GLY A 50 13.84 -4.73 7.74
N PHE A 51 12.95 -5.67 7.41
CA PHE A 51 13.34 -7.02 6.95
C PHE A 51 14.03 -6.94 5.58
N ILE A 52 13.46 -6.17 4.65
CA ILE A 52 14.00 -5.99 3.29
C ILE A 52 15.22 -5.06 3.32
N LYS A 53 16.24 -5.41 2.53
CA LYS A 53 17.53 -4.72 2.51
C LYS A 53 17.80 -4.06 1.17
N ASN A 54 18.54 -2.94 1.22
CA ASN A 54 19.13 -2.32 0.05
C ASN A 54 20.34 -3.15 -0.43
N ASN A 55 20.06 -4.14 -1.26
CA ASN A 55 21.05 -4.98 -1.93
C ASN A 55 20.46 -5.50 -3.25
N ASP A 56 21.24 -6.30 -3.97
CA ASP A 56 20.88 -6.82 -5.30
C ASP A 56 20.54 -8.33 -5.26
N SER A 57 19.93 -8.79 -4.16
CA SER A 57 19.32 -10.13 -4.05
C SER A 57 17.83 -9.99 -3.70
N ALA A 58 16.97 -10.87 -4.25
CA ALA A 58 15.54 -10.89 -3.92
C ALA A 58 15.19 -11.93 -2.83
N ASP A 59 16.20 -12.49 -2.15
CA ASP A 59 15.97 -13.55 -1.15
C ASP A 59 15.18 -13.07 0.05
N ASP A 60 15.36 -11.80 0.45
CA ASP A 60 14.59 -11.18 1.53
C ASP A 60 13.12 -10.99 1.15
N VAL A 61 12.82 -10.64 -0.11
CA VAL A 61 11.43 -10.63 -0.63
C VAL A 61 10.86 -12.05 -0.68
N ARG A 62 11.65 -13.05 -1.06
CA ARG A 62 11.21 -14.45 -1.06
C ARG A 62 10.89 -14.96 0.34
N ASP A 63 11.74 -14.62 1.31
CA ASP A 63 11.80 -15.28 2.61
C ASP A 63 11.12 -14.52 3.76
N ILE A 64 10.60 -13.33 3.50
CA ILE A 64 9.90 -12.55 4.53
C ILE A 64 8.71 -13.34 5.11
N ASP A 65 8.61 -13.34 6.43
CA ASP A 65 7.42 -13.82 7.12
C ASP A 65 6.33 -12.75 7.02
N LEU A 66 5.44 -12.89 6.02
CA LEU A 66 4.33 -11.99 5.80
C LEU A 66 3.33 -11.95 6.96
N SER A 67 3.45 -12.77 8.01
CA SER A 67 2.59 -12.67 9.19
C SER A 67 2.96 -11.51 10.13
N ILE A 68 4.19 -10.97 10.02
CA ILE A 68 4.67 -9.87 10.87
C ILE A 68 4.08 -8.51 10.47
N VAL A 69 3.67 -8.37 9.20
CA VAL A 69 3.27 -7.09 8.64
C VAL A 69 1.82 -6.73 9.03
N HIS A 70 1.48 -5.45 9.12
CA HIS A 70 2.29 -4.21 8.98
C HIS A 70 2.64 -3.66 10.37
N PHE A 71 3.85 -3.15 10.59
CA PHE A 71 4.18 -2.44 11.84
C PHE A 71 3.68 -0.98 11.80
N LEU A 72 2.63 -0.70 12.57
CA LEU A 72 1.93 0.59 12.60
C LEU A 72 2.31 1.41 13.82
N SER A 73 2.58 2.70 13.64
CA SER A 73 2.76 3.66 14.73
C SER A 73 1.39 4.12 15.24
N GLY A 74 1.13 3.91 16.53
CA GLY A 74 -0.16 4.20 17.16
C GLY A 74 -0.57 3.14 18.19
N PRO A 75 -1.80 3.16 18.72
CA PRO A 75 -2.90 4.06 18.35
C PRO A 75 -2.85 5.40 19.10
N ILE A 76 -3.10 6.50 18.40
CA ILE A 76 -3.16 7.87 18.95
C ILE A 76 -4.60 8.20 19.31
N GLY A 77 -4.83 8.60 20.56
CA GLY A 77 -6.14 8.96 21.07
C GLY A 77 -6.43 10.44 20.89
N VAL A 78 -7.63 10.78 20.41
CA VAL A 78 -8.12 12.16 20.31
C VAL A 78 -9.17 12.42 21.37
N LYS A 79 -8.90 13.32 22.31
CA LYS A 79 -9.80 13.59 23.44
C LYS A 79 -11.18 14.04 22.95
N GLY A 80 -12.23 13.37 23.43
CA GLY A 80 -13.63 13.70 23.11
C GLY A 80 -14.15 13.11 21.79
N ALA A 81 -13.33 12.36 21.04
CA ALA A 81 -13.81 11.52 19.95
C ALA A 81 -14.58 10.32 20.51
N GLU A 82 -15.78 10.09 19.99
CA GLU A 82 -16.70 9.03 20.42
C GLU A 82 -17.18 8.21 19.21
N PRO A 83 -17.63 6.96 19.40
CA PRO A 83 -18.21 6.17 18.32
C PRO A 83 -19.33 6.92 17.59
N GLY A 84 -19.28 6.95 16.24
CA GLY A 84 -20.22 7.69 15.40
C GLY A 84 -19.73 9.07 14.93
N ASP A 85 -18.64 9.58 15.49
CA ASP A 85 -17.97 10.78 15.00
C ASP A 85 -17.22 10.51 13.69
N LEU A 86 -16.80 11.60 13.02
CA LEU A 86 -15.70 11.56 12.06
C LEU A 86 -14.45 12.18 12.66
N LEU A 87 -13.33 11.46 12.58
CA LEU A 87 -12.02 12.00 12.81
C LEU A 87 -11.51 12.62 11.51
N VAL A 88 -11.29 13.92 11.51
CA VAL A 88 -10.70 14.66 10.38
C VAL A 88 -9.19 14.64 10.55
N VAL A 89 -8.45 14.22 9.52
CA VAL A 89 -6.99 14.21 9.51
C VAL A 89 -6.49 14.98 8.30
N ASP A 90 -5.78 16.07 8.55
CA ASP A 90 -4.98 16.78 7.55
C ASP A 90 -3.60 16.12 7.50
N LEU A 91 -3.24 15.54 6.35
CA LEU A 91 -1.89 15.05 6.08
C LEU A 91 -1.01 16.25 5.71
N LEU A 92 -0.44 16.96 6.67
CA LEU A 92 0.26 18.23 6.40
C LEU A 92 1.53 18.02 5.57
N ASP A 93 2.33 17.01 5.89
CA ASP A 93 3.47 16.56 5.08
C ASP A 93 3.82 15.10 5.38
N VAL A 94 4.51 14.44 4.46
CA VAL A 94 4.99 13.05 4.58
C VAL A 94 6.35 12.96 3.89
N GLY A 95 7.30 12.25 4.49
CA GLY A 95 8.62 12.07 3.90
C GLY A 95 9.40 10.88 4.44
N PRO A 96 10.53 10.54 3.80
CA PRO A 96 11.42 9.47 4.25
C PRO A 96 12.21 9.89 5.50
N MET A 97 12.69 8.89 6.25
CA MET A 97 13.70 9.11 7.29
C MET A 97 15.01 9.60 6.67
N LYS A 98 15.68 10.56 7.32
CA LYS A 98 16.91 11.19 6.77
C LYS A 98 18.06 10.20 6.61
N GLU A 99 18.12 9.22 7.49
CA GLU A 99 19.08 8.13 7.51
C GLU A 99 18.72 6.99 6.54
N SER A 100 17.53 7.02 5.91
CA SER A 100 17.03 5.99 5.00
C SER A 100 16.41 6.59 3.75
N LEU A 101 17.22 7.26 2.93
CA LEU A 101 16.80 7.89 1.66
C LEU A 101 16.75 6.88 0.49
N TRP A 102 16.11 5.74 0.73
CA TRP A 102 15.87 4.71 -0.25
C TRP A 102 14.58 3.97 0.10
N GLY A 103 13.99 3.30 -0.88
CA GLY A 103 12.87 2.39 -0.71
C GLY A 103 12.99 1.18 -1.61
N PHE A 104 12.04 0.25 -1.49
CA PHE A 104 12.03 -0.97 -2.28
C PHE A 104 10.66 -1.22 -2.91
N ASN A 105 10.68 -1.97 -4.00
CA ASN A 105 9.53 -2.61 -4.61
C ASN A 105 9.92 -4.05 -4.89
N GLY A 106 8.96 -4.96 -4.97
CA GLY A 106 9.23 -6.35 -5.28
C GLY A 106 8.01 -7.07 -5.82
N PHE A 107 8.25 -8.32 -6.20
CA PHE A 107 7.19 -9.28 -6.47
C PHE A 107 7.38 -10.39 -5.46
N PHE A 108 6.32 -10.77 -4.75
CA PHE A 108 6.41 -11.95 -3.93
C PHE A 108 6.42 -13.21 -4.80
N SER A 109 7.12 -14.24 -4.32
CA SER A 109 6.93 -15.58 -4.84
C SER A 109 5.45 -15.96 -4.73
N LYS A 110 4.94 -16.69 -5.72
CA LYS A 110 3.60 -17.30 -5.66
C LYS A 110 3.42 -18.16 -4.41
N GLN A 111 4.52 -18.76 -3.91
CA GLN A 111 4.51 -19.60 -2.71
C GLN A 111 4.47 -18.78 -1.40
N ASN A 112 4.77 -17.49 -1.45
CA ASN A 112 4.82 -16.63 -0.26
C ASN A 112 4.24 -15.22 -0.55
N GLY A 113 2.95 -15.16 -0.87
CA GLY A 113 2.20 -13.91 -1.05
C GLY A 113 1.59 -13.76 -2.44
N GLY A 114 2.38 -13.95 -3.50
CA GLY A 114 1.97 -13.72 -4.88
C GLY A 114 1.73 -12.24 -5.22
N GLY A 115 0.76 -11.95 -6.08
CA GLY A 115 0.47 -10.60 -6.57
C GLY A 115 -0.45 -10.65 -7.79
N PHE A 116 -0.74 -9.48 -8.38
CA PHE A 116 -1.73 -9.37 -9.45
C PHE A 116 -1.36 -10.18 -10.71
N LEU A 117 -0.07 -10.14 -11.09
CA LEU A 117 0.47 -10.87 -12.23
C LEU A 117 1.33 -12.09 -11.83
N THR A 118 1.04 -12.71 -10.68
CA THR A 118 1.86 -13.82 -10.14
C THR A 118 1.96 -15.04 -11.07
N ASP A 119 0.97 -15.26 -11.95
CA ASP A 119 1.04 -16.35 -12.93
C ASP A 119 2.04 -16.04 -14.09
N HIS A 120 2.40 -14.78 -14.28
CA HIS A 120 3.42 -14.33 -15.25
C HIS A 120 4.80 -14.13 -14.60
N PHE A 121 4.81 -13.67 -13.36
CA PHE A 121 6.00 -13.42 -12.55
C PHE A 121 5.90 -14.18 -11.22
N PRO A 122 6.07 -15.53 -11.23
CA PRO A 122 5.82 -16.36 -10.05
C PRO A 122 6.97 -16.37 -9.04
N LEU A 123 8.15 -15.90 -9.43
CA LEU A 123 9.35 -15.90 -8.59
C LEU A 123 9.53 -14.54 -7.91
N ALA A 124 10.15 -14.57 -6.73
CA ALA A 124 10.43 -13.36 -5.99
C ALA A 124 11.43 -12.47 -6.72
N GLN A 125 11.14 -11.17 -6.79
CA GLN A 125 12.04 -10.17 -7.38
C GLN A 125 12.06 -8.88 -6.56
N LYS A 126 13.07 -8.03 -6.80
CA LYS A 126 13.23 -6.75 -6.08
C LYS A 126 13.75 -5.65 -6.99
N SER A 127 13.29 -4.42 -6.79
CA SER A 127 13.93 -3.20 -7.28
C SER A 127 14.09 -2.21 -6.12
N ILE A 128 15.29 -1.63 -6.02
CA ILE A 128 15.60 -0.58 -5.04
C ILE A 128 15.56 0.79 -5.70
N TRP A 129 14.99 1.75 -4.98
CA TRP A 129 14.75 3.12 -5.42
C TRP A 129 15.47 4.10 -4.51
N ASP A 130 16.33 4.95 -5.08
CA ASP A 130 17.01 6.00 -4.32
C ASP A 130 16.18 7.28 -4.32
N ILE A 131 16.00 7.89 -3.15
CA ILE A 131 15.18 9.09 -2.97
C ILE A 131 16.08 10.33 -2.96
N LYS A 132 15.84 11.27 -3.89
CA LYS A 132 16.61 12.49 -4.06
C LYS A 132 15.69 13.70 -4.04
N GLY A 133 15.46 14.24 -2.84
CA GLY A 133 14.52 15.34 -2.63
C GLY A 133 13.09 14.89 -2.98
N LEU A 134 12.49 15.47 -4.01
CA LEU A 134 11.15 15.11 -4.47
C LEU A 134 11.15 13.94 -5.47
N TYR A 135 12.31 13.56 -6.01
CA TYR A 135 12.45 12.61 -7.10
C TYR A 135 12.97 11.25 -6.65
N THR A 136 12.70 10.23 -7.45
CA THR A 136 13.23 8.89 -7.29
C THR A 136 13.67 8.28 -8.62
N SER A 137 14.62 7.36 -8.53
CA SER A 137 15.15 6.58 -9.65
C SER A 137 15.63 5.22 -9.12
N SER A 138 15.60 4.18 -9.95
CA SER A 138 16.07 2.84 -9.57
C SER A 138 17.29 2.43 -10.38
N ARG A 139 18.31 1.90 -9.70
CA ARG A 139 19.46 1.27 -10.37
C ARG A 139 19.09 0.01 -11.15
N HIS A 140 17.90 -0.54 -10.93
CA HIS A 140 17.38 -1.73 -11.61
C HIS A 140 16.45 -1.41 -12.78
N VAL A 141 16.01 -0.15 -12.90
CA VAL A 141 15.06 0.33 -13.91
C VAL A 141 15.65 1.60 -14.56
N PRO A 142 16.61 1.45 -15.49
CA PRO A 142 17.28 2.57 -16.13
C PRO A 142 16.34 3.41 -16.99
N GLY A 143 16.65 4.69 -17.17
CA GLY A 143 15.87 5.61 -18.01
C GLY A 143 14.55 6.10 -17.40
N VAL A 144 14.31 5.82 -16.12
CA VAL A 144 13.11 6.24 -15.38
C VAL A 144 13.48 7.15 -14.21
N ASN A 145 12.87 8.34 -14.15
CA ASN A 145 12.99 9.28 -13.04
C ASN A 145 11.70 10.09 -12.88
N PHE A 146 11.15 10.13 -11.66
CA PHE A 146 9.90 10.84 -11.42
C PHE A 146 9.81 11.43 -10.01
N ALA A 147 9.08 12.53 -9.88
CA ALA A 147 8.62 13.04 -8.59
C ALA A 147 7.65 12.07 -7.91
N GLY A 148 7.88 11.78 -6.63
CA GLY A 148 7.05 10.87 -5.84
C GLY A 148 5.68 11.45 -5.48
N LEU A 149 4.65 10.62 -5.56
CA LEU A 149 3.34 10.88 -4.98
C LEU A 149 3.29 10.24 -3.59
N ILE A 150 3.82 10.95 -2.59
CA ILE A 150 4.11 10.40 -1.26
C ILE A 150 2.83 10.26 -0.44
N HIS A 151 2.54 9.07 0.09
CA HIS A 151 1.31 8.75 0.83
C HIS A 151 1.53 7.62 1.85
N PRO A 152 0.69 7.49 2.89
CA PRO A 152 0.52 6.24 3.62
C PRO A 152 -0.32 5.25 2.79
N GLY A 153 0.17 4.03 2.59
CA GLY A 153 -0.64 2.89 2.16
C GLY A 153 -1.67 2.50 3.24
N LEU A 154 -1.26 2.61 4.51
CA LEU A 154 -2.07 2.24 5.67
C LEU A 154 -2.30 3.38 6.66
N ILE A 155 -3.55 3.78 6.84
CA ILE A 155 -4.00 4.67 7.92
C ILE A 155 -5.47 4.39 8.29
N GLY A 156 -5.79 4.36 9.58
CA GLY A 156 -7.16 4.11 10.05
C GLY A 156 -7.33 4.14 11.57
N CYS A 157 -8.58 4.08 12.02
CA CYS A 157 -8.94 4.05 13.45
C CYS A 157 -9.12 2.61 13.96
N LEU A 158 -9.03 2.40 15.28
CA LEU A 158 -9.34 1.09 15.87
C LEU A 158 -10.80 0.68 15.59
N PRO A 159 -11.07 -0.61 15.32
CA PRO A 159 -12.44 -1.14 15.21
C PRO A 159 -13.10 -1.28 16.59
N ASP A 160 -14.42 -1.35 16.63
CA ASP A 160 -15.16 -1.84 17.79
C ASP A 160 -15.19 -3.40 17.81
N PRO A 161 -15.63 -4.03 18.93
CA PRO A 161 -15.68 -5.49 19.01
C PRO A 161 -16.55 -6.15 17.92
N LYS A 162 -17.68 -5.52 17.57
CA LYS A 162 -18.62 -6.07 16.58
C LYS A 162 -18.02 -6.07 15.17
N MET A 163 -17.31 -5.01 14.83
CA MET A 163 -16.62 -4.88 13.56
C MET A 163 -15.50 -5.91 13.44
N LEU A 164 -14.69 -6.08 14.50
CA LEU A 164 -13.65 -7.11 14.54
C LEU A 164 -14.23 -8.52 14.35
N GLU A 165 -15.31 -8.87 15.07
CA GLU A 165 -15.99 -10.15 14.92
C GLU A 165 -16.49 -10.36 13.48
N THR A 166 -17.08 -9.33 12.89
CA THR A 166 -17.59 -9.36 11.51
C THR A 166 -16.48 -9.64 10.51
N TRP A 167 -15.32 -8.99 10.66
CA TRP A 167 -14.16 -9.19 9.81
C TRP A 167 -13.62 -10.61 9.91
N ASN A 168 -13.34 -11.07 11.13
CA ASN A 168 -12.81 -12.40 11.38
C ASN A 168 -13.74 -13.49 10.83
N LYS A 169 -15.05 -13.34 11.02
CA LYS A 169 -16.04 -14.29 10.53
C LYS A 169 -16.04 -14.39 9.00
N ARG A 170 -16.26 -13.28 8.29
CA ARG A 170 -16.42 -13.30 6.82
C ARG A 170 -15.12 -13.71 6.10
N GLU A 171 -13.97 -13.34 6.66
CA GLU A 171 -12.66 -13.69 6.08
C GLU A 171 -12.32 -15.16 6.32
N ALA A 172 -12.65 -15.70 7.50
CA ALA A 172 -12.54 -17.14 7.76
C ALA A 172 -13.48 -17.96 6.86
N GLU A 173 -14.72 -17.49 6.65
CA GLU A 173 -15.66 -18.11 5.72
C GLU A 173 -15.09 -18.15 4.29
N LEU A 174 -14.46 -17.06 3.81
CA LEU A 174 -13.81 -17.03 2.51
C LEU A 174 -12.65 -18.05 2.42
N ILE A 175 -11.78 -18.11 3.44
CA ILE A 175 -10.70 -19.10 3.51
C ILE A 175 -11.27 -20.52 3.41
N SER A 176 -12.38 -20.79 4.10
CA SER A 176 -13.00 -22.12 4.12
C SER A 176 -13.50 -22.60 2.76
N THR A 177 -13.73 -21.69 1.80
CA THR A 177 -14.15 -22.06 0.43
C THR A 177 -13.03 -22.72 -0.37
N ASN A 178 -11.76 -22.43 -0.05
CA ASN A 178 -10.60 -23.07 -0.66
C ASN A 178 -9.36 -22.95 0.27
N PRO A 179 -9.31 -23.73 1.36
CA PRO A 179 -8.33 -23.54 2.43
C PRO A 179 -6.90 -23.93 2.04
N THR A 180 -6.71 -24.64 0.92
CA THR A 180 -5.41 -25.10 0.42
C THR A 180 -4.94 -24.29 -0.80
N ARG A 181 -5.62 -23.19 -1.15
CA ARG A 181 -5.21 -22.33 -2.26
C ARG A 181 -3.85 -21.68 -1.96
N VAL A 182 -3.00 -21.60 -2.98
CA VAL A 182 -1.74 -20.86 -2.94
C VAL A 182 -1.70 -19.83 -4.08
N PRO A 183 -1.57 -18.52 -3.81
CA PRO A 183 -1.61 -17.89 -2.48
C PRO A 183 -2.96 -18.07 -1.76
N GLY A 184 -2.99 -17.87 -0.44
CA GLY A 184 -4.22 -17.91 0.34
C GLY A 184 -5.24 -16.84 -0.08
N LEU A 185 -6.52 -17.04 0.25
CA LEU A 185 -7.60 -16.09 -0.09
C LEU A 185 -7.70 -14.89 0.87
N ALA A 186 -7.36 -15.10 2.14
CA ALA A 186 -7.28 -14.09 3.18
C ALA A 186 -6.30 -14.56 4.27
N ASN A 187 -5.99 -13.69 5.22
CA ASN A 187 -5.04 -13.97 6.29
C ASN A 187 -5.76 -14.00 7.66
N PRO A 188 -5.89 -15.15 8.32
CA PRO A 188 -6.57 -15.23 9.61
C PRO A 188 -5.76 -14.55 10.73
N PRO A 189 -6.39 -14.24 11.88
CA PRO A 189 -5.66 -13.88 13.10
C PRO A 189 -4.53 -14.87 13.40
N PHE A 190 -3.37 -14.34 13.78
CA PHE A 190 -2.17 -15.14 13.98
C PHE A 190 -1.32 -14.60 15.12
N ALA A 191 -1.31 -15.33 16.23
CA ALA A 191 -0.75 -14.90 17.51
C ALA A 191 0.78 -14.89 17.56
N ALA A 192 1.44 -15.81 16.85
CA ALA A 192 2.88 -16.05 17.01
C ALA A 192 3.75 -14.82 16.70
N THR A 193 3.28 -13.98 15.78
CA THR A 193 3.95 -12.74 15.34
C THR A 193 3.15 -11.48 15.69
N ALA A 194 2.13 -11.60 16.55
CA ALA A 194 1.32 -10.45 16.93
C ALA A 194 2.08 -9.51 17.88
N HIS A 195 2.15 -8.24 17.51
CA HIS A 195 2.56 -7.12 18.36
C HIS A 195 1.32 -6.30 18.71
N GLY A 196 0.92 -6.34 19.99
CA GLY A 196 -0.25 -5.64 20.52
C GLY A 196 0.07 -4.29 21.15
N GLY A 197 1.20 -3.68 20.78
CA GLY A 197 1.72 -2.48 21.44
C GLY A 197 2.04 -2.72 22.92
N ARG A 198 1.65 -1.76 23.77
CA ARG A 198 1.87 -1.83 25.23
C ARG A 198 0.90 -2.75 25.99
N ALA A 199 0.06 -3.51 25.30
CA ALA A 199 -0.81 -4.50 25.94
C ALA A 199 0.01 -5.57 26.70
N LYS A 200 -0.50 -6.00 27.85
CA LYS A 200 0.14 -7.01 28.73
C LYS A 200 -0.85 -8.09 29.16
N GLY A 201 -0.33 -9.22 29.61
CA GLY A 201 -1.11 -10.32 30.18
C GLY A 201 -2.23 -10.80 29.24
N ASP A 202 -3.42 -10.98 29.80
CA ASP A 202 -4.59 -11.52 29.09
C ASP A 202 -5.01 -10.64 27.90
N VAL A 203 -4.86 -9.32 27.98
CA VAL A 203 -5.16 -8.41 26.87
C VAL A 203 -4.24 -8.68 25.68
N LYS A 204 -2.93 -8.87 25.94
CA LYS A 204 -1.97 -9.23 24.88
C LYS A 204 -2.30 -10.59 24.27
N ALA A 205 -2.63 -11.58 25.10
CA ALA A 205 -2.99 -12.91 24.63
C ALA A 205 -4.27 -12.87 23.75
N LYS A 206 -5.27 -12.10 24.16
CA LYS A 206 -6.50 -11.86 23.41
C LYS A 206 -6.21 -11.21 22.06
N ILE A 207 -5.48 -10.09 22.03
CA ILE A 207 -5.06 -9.42 20.79
C ILE A 207 -4.33 -10.39 19.85
N GLY A 208 -3.45 -11.24 20.38
CA GLY A 208 -2.76 -12.25 19.56
C GLY A 208 -3.72 -13.27 18.94
N ALA A 209 -4.71 -13.75 19.71
CA ALA A 209 -5.62 -14.80 19.28
C ALA A 209 -6.69 -14.31 18.29
N GLU A 210 -7.24 -13.10 18.48
CA GLU A 210 -8.38 -12.60 17.70
C GLU A 210 -8.10 -11.32 16.90
N GLY A 211 -6.95 -10.69 17.09
CA GLY A 211 -6.60 -9.45 16.38
C GLY A 211 -6.51 -9.66 14.87
N ALA A 212 -7.27 -8.87 14.13
CA ALA A 212 -7.31 -8.98 12.68
C ALA A 212 -5.97 -8.58 12.06
N ARG A 213 -5.58 -9.29 10.99
CA ARG A 213 -4.43 -8.90 10.16
C ARG A 213 -4.69 -7.55 9.52
N THR A 214 -3.64 -6.73 9.41
CA THR A 214 -3.71 -5.39 8.85
C THR A 214 -3.68 -5.38 7.31
N VAL A 215 -3.59 -6.55 6.66
CA VAL A 215 -3.41 -6.70 5.20
C VAL A 215 -4.53 -6.10 4.34
N PRO A 216 -5.82 -6.39 4.55
CA PRO A 216 -6.84 -5.88 3.63
C PRO A 216 -7.39 -4.51 4.05
N PRO A 217 -7.85 -3.68 3.08
CA PRO A 217 -8.70 -2.53 3.37
C PRO A 217 -10.02 -2.99 3.96
N ARG A 218 -10.57 -2.23 4.90
CA ARG A 218 -11.87 -2.50 5.51
C ARG A 218 -12.68 -1.22 5.68
N GLU A 219 -13.84 -1.34 6.32
CA GLU A 219 -14.78 -0.23 6.55
C GLU A 219 -14.14 0.98 7.25
N HIS A 220 -13.11 0.75 8.06
CA HIS A 220 -12.42 1.82 8.78
C HIS A 220 -11.32 2.55 8.01
N GLY A 221 -11.06 2.16 6.75
CA GLY A 221 -9.80 2.48 6.06
C GLY A 221 -8.82 1.33 6.21
N GLY A 222 -7.67 1.58 6.84
CA GLY A 222 -6.61 0.59 6.97
C GLY A 222 -5.72 0.59 5.72
N ASN A 223 -5.37 -0.59 5.20
CA ASN A 223 -4.48 -0.77 4.04
C ASN A 223 -5.26 -0.51 2.76
N CYS A 224 -5.46 0.76 2.44
CA CYS A 224 -6.24 1.13 1.26
C CYS A 224 -5.37 1.30 0.02
N ASP A 225 -4.09 1.60 0.19
CA ASP A 225 -3.12 1.72 -0.91
C ASP A 225 -3.60 2.69 -1.99
N ILE A 226 -4.20 3.79 -1.53
CA ILE A 226 -4.72 4.85 -2.40
C ILE A 226 -3.63 5.90 -2.55
N LYS A 227 -2.90 5.86 -3.67
CA LYS A 227 -1.81 6.81 -3.97
C LYS A 227 -2.25 8.28 -3.85
N ASP A 228 -3.52 8.56 -4.13
CA ASP A 228 -4.09 9.91 -4.12
C ASP A 228 -4.41 10.43 -2.70
N LEU A 229 -4.41 9.56 -1.67
CA LEU A 229 -4.41 9.94 -0.25
C LEU A 229 -3.01 10.40 0.17
N SER A 230 -2.46 11.36 -0.56
CA SER A 230 -1.07 11.81 -0.44
C SER A 230 -0.91 12.98 0.53
N ARG A 231 0.34 13.33 0.86
CA ARG A 231 0.66 14.56 1.60
C ARG A 231 -0.05 15.78 1.02
N GLY A 232 -0.69 16.56 1.87
CA GLY A 232 -1.60 17.67 1.55
C GLY A 232 -3.08 17.27 1.49
N SER A 233 -3.41 15.98 1.56
CA SER A 233 -4.81 15.51 1.57
C SER A 233 -5.50 15.72 2.92
N LYS A 234 -6.83 15.75 2.89
CA LYS A 234 -7.69 15.77 4.08
C LYS A 234 -8.65 14.59 4.07
N ILE A 235 -8.54 13.70 5.04
CA ILE A 235 -9.36 12.49 5.16
C ILE A 235 -10.29 12.54 6.37
N TYR A 236 -11.44 11.87 6.26
CA TYR A 236 -12.49 11.80 7.25
C TYR A 236 -12.75 10.34 7.60
N PHE A 237 -12.23 9.90 8.75
CA PHE A 237 -12.36 8.53 9.22
C PHE A 237 -13.59 8.33 10.11
N PRO A 238 -14.36 7.25 9.93
CA PRO A 238 -15.35 6.82 10.90
C PRO A 238 -14.69 6.40 12.24
N VAL A 239 -15.28 6.82 13.36
CA VAL A 239 -14.81 6.50 14.71
C VAL A 239 -15.66 5.38 15.32
N TYR A 240 -15.01 4.34 15.86
CA TYR A 240 -15.69 3.15 16.39
C TYR A 240 -15.47 2.92 17.88
N VAL A 241 -14.42 3.48 18.48
CA VAL A 241 -14.12 3.40 19.92
C VAL A 241 -13.85 4.79 20.50
N PRO A 242 -14.06 5.00 21.80
CA PRO A 242 -13.69 6.26 22.46
C PRO A 242 -12.21 6.60 22.22
N GLY A 243 -11.95 7.86 21.87
CA GLY A 243 -10.62 8.33 21.50
C GLY A 243 -10.19 7.99 20.07
N ALA A 244 -11.00 7.27 19.29
CA ALA A 244 -10.73 6.79 17.93
C ALA A 244 -9.58 5.78 17.78
N GLY A 245 -8.39 6.07 18.32
CA GLY A 245 -7.21 5.22 18.17
C GLY A 245 -6.70 5.21 16.73
N LEU A 246 -6.17 6.33 16.28
CA LEU A 246 -5.61 6.49 14.93
C LEU A 246 -4.23 5.81 14.85
N SER A 247 -4.04 4.89 13.91
CA SER A 247 -2.76 4.24 13.61
C SER A 247 -2.45 4.32 12.11
N MET A 248 -1.16 4.37 11.80
CA MET A 248 -0.67 4.51 10.42
C MET A 248 0.74 3.95 10.28
N GLY A 249 1.12 3.63 9.05
CA GLY A 249 2.42 3.07 8.70
C GLY A 249 2.49 2.91 7.18
N ASP A 250 3.31 1.97 6.72
CA ASP A 250 3.26 1.53 5.32
C ASP A 250 3.45 2.71 4.35
N LEU A 251 4.53 3.45 4.55
CA LEU A 251 4.74 4.69 3.81
C LEU A 251 5.28 4.40 2.42
N HIS A 252 4.64 5.03 1.44
CA HIS A 252 4.97 4.89 0.04
C HIS A 252 5.55 6.20 -0.48
N PHE A 253 6.75 6.15 -1.05
CA PHE A 253 7.28 7.30 -1.77
C PHE A 253 6.50 7.56 -3.07
N SER A 254 6.04 6.48 -3.72
CA SER A 254 5.17 6.51 -4.90
C SER A 254 4.58 5.12 -5.15
N GLN A 255 3.45 5.05 -5.84
CA GLN A 255 2.75 3.82 -6.18
C GLN A 255 1.95 4.02 -7.48
N GLY A 256 1.78 2.97 -8.26
CA GLY A 256 0.77 2.91 -9.33
C GLY A 256 -0.59 2.43 -8.84
N ASP A 257 -1.66 2.75 -9.56
CA ASP A 257 -3.00 2.29 -9.18
C ASP A 257 -3.15 0.78 -9.17
N GLY A 258 -3.81 0.29 -8.11
CA GLY A 258 -4.02 -1.12 -7.85
C GLY A 258 -2.81 -1.83 -7.25
N GLU A 259 -1.69 -1.12 -7.04
CA GLU A 259 -0.49 -1.63 -6.38
C GLU A 259 -0.09 -3.02 -6.88
N ILE A 260 -0.11 -3.20 -8.20
CA ILE A 260 -0.26 -4.53 -8.82
C ILE A 260 0.84 -5.53 -8.40
N THR A 261 2.01 -5.03 -8.01
CA THR A 261 3.17 -5.81 -7.56
C THR A 261 3.02 -6.44 -6.18
N PHE A 262 2.08 -5.97 -5.36
CA PHE A 262 1.78 -6.37 -3.97
C PHE A 262 2.91 -6.21 -2.93
N CYS A 263 4.17 -6.55 -3.23
CA CYS A 263 5.31 -6.02 -2.47
C CYS A 263 5.60 -4.61 -3.02
N GLY A 264 4.59 -3.77 -2.94
CA GLY A 264 4.31 -2.72 -3.87
C GLY A 264 4.31 -1.36 -3.22
N ALA A 265 4.10 -0.38 -4.10
CA ALA A 265 4.70 0.93 -3.99
C ALA A 265 6.24 0.90 -3.94
N ILE A 266 6.81 2.09 -3.76
CA ILE A 266 8.17 2.31 -3.28
C ILE A 266 8.08 2.44 -1.76
N GLU A 267 8.27 1.31 -1.10
CA GLU A 267 8.15 1.11 0.33
C GLU A 267 9.26 1.82 1.09
N MET A 268 8.94 2.54 2.16
CA MET A 268 9.93 3.26 2.96
C MET A 268 9.57 3.35 4.44
N ALA A 269 10.62 3.48 5.26
CA ALA A 269 10.49 4.08 6.58
C ALA A 269 10.40 5.61 6.45
N GLY A 270 9.63 6.25 7.30
CA GLY A 270 9.41 7.69 7.16
C GLY A 270 8.74 8.34 8.35
N TRP A 271 8.13 9.48 8.07
CA TRP A 271 7.40 10.27 9.05
C TRP A 271 6.19 10.93 8.40
N LEU A 272 5.19 11.23 9.22
CA LEU A 272 4.01 12.00 8.85
C LEU A 272 3.86 13.17 9.82
N HIS A 273 3.60 14.36 9.28
CA HIS A 273 3.12 15.53 10.02
C HIS A 273 1.62 15.64 9.79
N LEU A 274 0.85 15.54 10.88
CA LEU A 274 -0.60 15.45 10.84
C LEU A 274 -1.24 16.52 11.70
N LYS A 275 -2.47 16.92 11.37
CA LYS A 275 -3.38 17.65 12.27
C LYS A 275 -4.70 16.93 12.35
N VAL A 276 -5.30 16.89 13.55
CA VAL A 276 -6.57 16.17 13.78
C VAL A 276 -7.69 17.08 14.27
N GLU A 277 -8.92 16.86 13.82
CA GLU A 277 -10.14 17.48 14.34
C GLU A 277 -11.26 16.44 14.46
N VAL A 278 -12.38 16.79 15.11
CA VAL A 278 -13.52 15.87 15.28
C VAL A 278 -14.80 16.54 14.79
N ILE A 279 -15.56 15.83 13.96
CA ILE A 279 -16.93 16.18 13.59
C ILE A 279 -17.87 15.27 14.37
N LYS A 280 -18.58 15.85 15.35
CA LYS A 280 -19.52 15.11 16.20
C LYS A 280 -20.66 14.50 15.39
N ASP A 281 -20.98 13.23 15.63
CA ASP A 281 -22.01 12.45 14.92
C ASP A 281 -21.83 12.43 13.39
N GLY A 282 -20.60 12.66 12.91
CA GLY A 282 -20.33 12.86 11.50
C GLY A 282 -20.72 11.66 10.62
N MET A 283 -20.62 10.43 11.13
CA MET A 283 -21.00 9.23 10.37
C MET A 283 -22.49 9.26 10.00
N SER A 284 -23.35 9.59 10.96
CA SER A 284 -24.80 9.67 10.72
C SER A 284 -25.16 10.88 9.87
N LYS A 285 -24.58 12.06 10.17
CA LYS A 285 -24.86 13.31 9.46
C LYS A 285 -24.55 13.24 7.95
N TYR A 286 -23.52 12.50 7.57
CA TYR A 286 -23.06 12.41 6.18
C TYR A 286 -23.23 11.01 5.56
N GLY A 287 -23.83 10.06 6.27
CA GLY A 287 -24.04 8.69 5.77
C GLY A 287 -22.73 7.95 5.49
N ILE A 288 -21.70 8.16 6.32
CA ILE A 288 -20.36 7.59 6.10
C ILE A 288 -20.33 6.12 6.54
N LYS A 289 -19.87 5.27 5.62
CA LYS A 289 -19.54 3.86 5.88
C LYS A 289 -18.03 3.64 5.84
N ASN A 290 -17.43 3.94 4.69
CA ASN A 290 -15.98 3.92 4.45
C ASN A 290 -15.43 5.36 4.50
N PRO A 291 -14.13 5.56 4.74
CA PRO A 291 -13.55 6.90 4.75
C PRO A 291 -13.80 7.64 3.43
N ILE A 292 -13.89 8.97 3.53
CA ILE A 292 -13.88 9.87 2.37
C ILE A 292 -12.72 10.83 2.53
N PHE A 293 -12.19 11.37 1.43
CA PHE A 293 -11.10 12.34 1.51
C PHE A 293 -11.14 13.34 0.36
N LYS A 294 -10.45 14.47 0.55
CA LYS A 294 -10.11 15.42 -0.48
C LYS A 294 -8.63 15.23 -0.84
N PRO A 295 -8.28 15.06 -2.13
CA PRO A 295 -6.90 14.87 -2.53
C PRO A 295 -6.06 16.11 -2.31
N SER A 296 -4.75 15.91 -2.32
CA SER A 296 -3.76 16.98 -2.14
C SER A 296 -3.84 18.05 -3.24
N PRO A 297 -3.62 19.33 -2.90
CA PRO A 297 -3.37 20.37 -3.89
C PRO A 297 -1.94 20.31 -4.49
N ILE A 298 -1.06 19.44 -3.98
CA ILE A 298 0.34 19.30 -4.40
C ILE A 298 0.57 17.85 -4.84
N THR A 299 0.56 17.63 -6.15
CA THR A 299 0.81 16.33 -6.77
C THR A 299 1.75 16.46 -7.97
N PRO A 300 2.46 15.39 -8.39
CA PRO A 300 3.15 15.38 -9.66
C PRO A 300 2.19 15.67 -10.82
N ASN A 301 2.51 16.68 -11.63
CA ASN A 301 1.62 17.19 -12.67
C ASN A 301 1.89 16.52 -14.04
N TYR A 302 1.99 15.19 -14.06
CA TYR A 302 2.09 14.43 -15.32
C TYR A 302 0.74 14.42 -16.04
N LYS A 303 0.78 14.66 -17.34
CA LYS A 303 -0.39 14.87 -18.21
C LYS A 303 -0.27 14.20 -19.56
N ASP A 304 0.93 13.85 -20.00
CA ASP A 304 1.18 13.17 -21.27
C ASP A 304 1.12 11.65 -21.07
N TYR A 305 -0.10 11.12 -21.07
CA TYR A 305 -0.34 9.70 -20.82
C TYR A 305 -0.42 8.91 -22.13
N LEU A 306 0.28 7.77 -22.17
CA LEU A 306 -0.04 6.68 -23.08
C LEU A 306 -1.00 5.72 -22.37
N ILE A 307 -2.18 5.51 -22.95
CA ILE A 307 -3.29 4.79 -22.30
C ILE A 307 -3.48 3.42 -22.95
N PHE A 308 -3.50 2.38 -22.12
CA PHE A 308 -3.69 0.99 -22.52
C PHE A 308 -5.06 0.48 -22.06
N GLU A 309 -5.74 -0.27 -22.92
CA GLU A 309 -7.05 -0.84 -22.64
C GLU A 309 -6.98 -2.33 -22.33
N GLY A 310 -7.96 -2.82 -21.58
CA GLY A 310 -8.21 -4.23 -21.37
C GLY A 310 -9.68 -4.52 -21.13
N ILE A 311 -10.09 -5.76 -21.42
CA ILE A 311 -11.48 -6.22 -21.33
C ILE A 311 -11.60 -7.52 -20.53
N SER A 312 -12.83 -7.92 -20.16
CA SER A 312 -13.13 -9.14 -19.39
C SER A 312 -12.93 -10.46 -20.18
N VAL A 313 -11.81 -10.58 -20.90
CA VAL A 313 -11.36 -11.78 -21.61
C VAL A 313 -9.94 -12.07 -21.14
N ASP A 314 -9.71 -13.27 -20.61
CA ASP A 314 -8.39 -13.62 -20.04
C ASP A 314 -7.36 -14.01 -21.12
N GLU A 315 -6.13 -14.28 -20.65
CA GLU A 315 -4.99 -14.63 -21.48
C GLU A 315 -5.19 -15.93 -22.29
N GLN A 316 -6.14 -16.77 -21.92
CA GLN A 316 -6.51 -17.99 -22.66
C GLN A 316 -7.67 -17.76 -23.64
N GLY A 317 -8.16 -16.52 -23.76
CA GLY A 317 -9.29 -16.16 -24.60
C GLY A 317 -10.64 -16.54 -23.99
N LYS A 318 -10.70 -16.90 -22.70
CA LYS A 318 -11.97 -17.23 -22.04
C LYS A 318 -12.72 -15.96 -21.66
N GLN A 319 -14.01 -15.94 -22.02
CA GLN A 319 -14.95 -14.87 -21.68
C GLN A 319 -15.32 -14.90 -20.19
N HIS A 320 -15.24 -13.73 -19.53
CA HIS A 320 -15.77 -13.47 -18.19
C HIS A 320 -16.90 -12.43 -18.25
N TYR A 321 -17.73 -12.31 -17.21
CA TYR A 321 -18.88 -11.41 -17.21
C TYR A 321 -18.61 -10.19 -16.32
N LEU A 322 -18.47 -9.01 -16.94
CA LEU A 322 -18.25 -7.71 -16.29
C LEU A 322 -17.14 -7.75 -15.21
N ASP A 323 -16.06 -8.46 -15.52
CA ASP A 323 -14.93 -8.65 -14.61
C ASP A 323 -13.86 -7.57 -14.84
N VAL A 324 -13.85 -6.57 -13.96
CA VAL A 324 -12.89 -5.46 -13.97
C VAL A 324 -11.48 -5.92 -13.59
N HIS A 325 -11.35 -6.96 -12.76
CA HIS A 325 -10.05 -7.48 -12.36
C HIS A 325 -9.33 -8.11 -13.56
N ILE A 326 -10.04 -8.91 -14.36
CA ILE A 326 -9.50 -9.44 -15.63
C ILE A 326 -9.24 -8.31 -16.63
N ALA A 327 -10.16 -7.35 -16.76
CA ALA A 327 -9.98 -6.21 -17.66
C ALA A 327 -8.72 -5.40 -17.34
N TYR A 328 -8.50 -5.06 -16.06
CA TYR A 328 -7.30 -4.31 -15.66
C TYR A 328 -6.03 -5.13 -15.84
N ARG A 329 -6.10 -6.46 -15.64
CA ARG A 329 -4.97 -7.37 -15.92
C ARG A 329 -4.53 -7.28 -17.37
N GLN A 330 -5.48 -7.31 -18.31
CA GLN A 330 -5.18 -7.18 -19.72
C GLN A 330 -4.57 -5.81 -20.06
N ALA A 331 -5.07 -4.72 -19.48
CA ALA A 331 -4.49 -3.38 -19.68
C ALA A 331 -3.02 -3.31 -19.21
N CYS A 332 -2.72 -3.88 -18.03
CA CYS A 332 -1.35 -3.98 -17.52
C CYS A 332 -0.44 -4.84 -18.40
N LEU A 333 -0.92 -6.01 -18.85
CA LEU A 333 -0.15 -6.89 -19.74
C LEU A 333 0.13 -6.22 -21.09
N ASN A 334 -0.82 -5.47 -21.63
CA ASN A 334 -0.63 -4.69 -22.86
C ASN A 334 0.45 -3.62 -22.69
N ALA A 335 0.46 -2.89 -21.56
CA ALA A 335 1.50 -1.92 -21.25
C ALA A 335 2.89 -2.57 -21.09
N ILE A 336 2.95 -3.74 -20.43
CA ILE A 336 4.20 -4.51 -20.28
C ILE A 336 4.74 -4.94 -21.64
N GLU A 337 3.91 -5.50 -22.52
CA GLU A 337 4.34 -5.90 -23.86
C GLU A 337 4.80 -4.72 -24.71
N TYR A 338 4.21 -3.54 -24.52
CA TYR A 338 4.63 -2.30 -25.15
C TYR A 338 6.02 -1.87 -24.67
N LEU A 339 6.23 -1.77 -23.36
CA LEU A 339 7.52 -1.37 -22.77
C LEU A 339 8.67 -2.32 -23.14
N LYS A 340 8.39 -3.61 -23.29
CA LYS A 340 9.38 -4.59 -23.79
C LYS A 340 9.91 -4.27 -25.19
N LYS A 341 9.17 -3.52 -26.01
CA LYS A 341 9.65 -3.10 -27.34
C LYS A 341 10.73 -2.02 -27.28
N PHE A 342 10.83 -1.28 -26.17
CA PHE A 342 11.87 -0.29 -25.90
C PHE A 342 13.10 -0.88 -25.19
N GLY A 343 13.06 -2.18 -24.89
CA GLY A 343 14.20 -2.95 -24.37
C GLY A 343 14.10 -3.34 -22.89
N TYR A 344 13.06 -2.89 -22.18
CA TYR A 344 12.82 -3.32 -20.79
C TYR A 344 12.56 -4.83 -20.71
N SER A 345 13.01 -5.46 -19.61
CA SER A 345 12.51 -6.79 -19.25
C SER A 345 11.06 -6.70 -18.79
N GLY A 346 10.34 -7.84 -18.80
CA GLY A 346 8.97 -7.88 -18.27
C GLY A 346 8.91 -7.49 -16.78
N ALA A 347 9.94 -7.87 -16.01
CA ALA A 347 10.06 -7.50 -14.60
C ALA A 347 10.24 -5.99 -14.42
N GLN A 348 11.11 -5.34 -15.20
CA GLN A 348 11.28 -3.89 -15.14
C GLN A 348 9.97 -3.17 -15.48
N ALA A 349 9.29 -3.59 -16.55
CA ALA A 349 8.00 -3.02 -16.92
C ALA A 349 6.95 -3.20 -15.80
N TYR A 350 6.85 -4.38 -15.21
CA TYR A 350 5.93 -4.62 -14.10
C TYR A 350 6.24 -3.79 -12.85
N SER A 351 7.52 -3.65 -12.50
CA SER A 351 7.97 -2.80 -11.39
C SER A 351 7.66 -1.32 -11.64
N ILE A 352 7.83 -0.82 -12.88
CA ILE A 352 7.42 0.55 -13.26
C ILE A 352 5.93 0.74 -12.96
N LEU A 353 5.07 -0.18 -13.40
CA LEU A 353 3.63 -0.07 -13.21
C LEU A 353 3.20 -0.14 -11.73
N GLY A 354 3.97 -0.83 -10.88
CA GLY A 354 3.72 -0.87 -9.43
C GLY A 354 4.18 0.38 -8.67
N THR A 355 5.11 1.17 -9.23
CA THR A 355 5.84 2.24 -8.50
C THR A 355 5.63 3.64 -9.06
N ALA A 356 5.65 3.80 -10.38
CA ALA A 356 5.36 5.06 -11.03
C ALA A 356 3.87 5.40 -10.86
N PRO A 357 3.48 6.69 -10.80
CA PRO A 357 2.10 7.12 -10.55
C PRO A 357 1.19 6.92 -11.77
N CYS A 358 1.10 5.67 -12.24
CA CYS A 358 0.19 5.24 -13.30
C CYS A 358 -1.26 5.30 -12.79
N GLN A 359 -2.19 5.62 -13.69
CA GLN A 359 -3.62 5.66 -13.36
C GLN A 359 -4.32 4.38 -13.80
N GLY A 360 -5.22 3.86 -12.97
CA GLY A 360 -6.04 2.71 -13.25
C GLY A 360 -7.52 3.10 -13.19
N HIS A 361 -8.22 3.01 -14.31
CA HIS A 361 -9.62 3.42 -14.38
C HIS A 361 -10.54 2.24 -14.65
N ILE A 362 -11.64 2.19 -13.90
CA ILE A 362 -12.84 1.44 -14.29
C ILE A 362 -13.58 2.29 -15.33
N SER A 363 -13.15 2.20 -16.58
CA SER A 363 -13.66 3.05 -17.67
C SER A 363 -15.13 2.74 -18.02
N GLY A 364 -15.48 1.45 -18.05
CA GLY A 364 -16.85 1.00 -18.32
C GLY A 364 -17.15 -0.33 -17.64
N VAL A 365 -18.33 -0.47 -17.02
CA VAL A 365 -18.71 -1.65 -16.23
C VAL A 365 -20.12 -2.15 -16.53
N VAL A 366 -20.68 -1.75 -17.68
CA VAL A 366 -22.10 -1.99 -18.01
C VAL A 366 -22.31 -2.68 -19.35
N ASP A 367 -21.33 -2.60 -20.26
CA ASP A 367 -21.46 -3.08 -21.63
C ASP A 367 -21.25 -4.60 -21.70
N VAL A 368 -22.33 -5.34 -21.52
CA VAL A 368 -22.27 -6.81 -21.52
C VAL A 368 -21.66 -7.36 -22.83
N PRO A 369 -20.74 -8.34 -22.75
CA PRO A 369 -20.28 -9.03 -21.54
C PRO A 369 -19.06 -8.39 -20.85
N ASN A 370 -18.44 -7.38 -21.44
CA ASN A 370 -17.08 -6.94 -21.08
C ASN A 370 -17.08 -5.64 -20.26
N ALA A 371 -16.47 -5.67 -19.08
CA ALA A 371 -15.96 -4.43 -18.50
C ALA A 371 -14.78 -3.92 -19.35
N CYS A 372 -14.56 -2.61 -19.33
CA CYS A 372 -13.40 -1.94 -19.90
C CYS A 372 -12.63 -1.27 -18.76
N ALA A 373 -11.35 -1.61 -18.64
CA ALA A 373 -10.42 -0.95 -17.73
C ALA A 373 -9.28 -0.32 -18.54
N THR A 374 -8.76 0.81 -18.06
CA THR A 374 -7.60 1.44 -18.69
C THR A 374 -6.46 1.64 -17.69
N LEU A 375 -5.23 1.54 -18.20
CA LEU A 375 -3.99 1.85 -17.50
C LEU A 375 -3.30 3.02 -18.20
N TRP A 376 -3.03 4.10 -17.49
CA TRP A 376 -2.46 5.33 -18.02
C TRP A 376 -1.01 5.43 -17.55
N LEU A 377 -0.08 5.29 -18.47
CA LEU A 377 1.35 5.39 -18.21
C LEU A 377 1.80 6.84 -18.48
N PRO A 378 2.25 7.61 -17.46
CA PRO A 378 2.79 8.95 -17.69
C PRO A 378 4.11 8.83 -18.45
N THR A 379 4.17 9.35 -19.67
CA THR A 379 5.34 9.22 -20.54
C THR A 379 6.48 10.14 -20.11
N GLU A 380 6.19 11.18 -19.33
CA GLU A 380 7.19 12.14 -18.83
C GLU A 380 8.15 11.55 -17.78
N ILE A 381 7.92 10.32 -17.31
CA ILE A 381 8.83 9.64 -16.37
C ILE A 381 10.07 9.08 -17.07
N PHE A 382 10.03 8.94 -18.41
CA PHE A 382 11.11 8.39 -19.21
C PHE A 382 12.03 9.51 -19.72
N ASP A 383 13.33 9.27 -19.77
CA ASP A 383 14.32 10.19 -20.36
C ASP A 383 14.46 10.07 -21.89
N PHE A 384 13.63 9.23 -22.51
CA PHE A 384 13.47 9.07 -23.96
C PHE A 384 12.00 8.99 -24.36
N ASP A 385 11.72 9.27 -25.63
CA ASP A 385 10.35 9.24 -26.17
C ASP A 385 9.83 7.79 -26.29
N VAL A 386 8.73 7.52 -25.60
CA VAL A 386 8.02 6.23 -25.64
C VAL A 386 6.76 6.28 -26.49
N MET A 387 6.53 7.35 -27.25
CA MET A 387 5.32 7.48 -28.06
C MET A 387 5.40 6.69 -29.37
N PRO A 388 4.26 6.15 -29.87
CA PRO A 388 4.21 5.51 -31.17
C PRO A 388 4.62 6.46 -32.30
N SER A 389 5.46 5.98 -33.21
CA SER A 389 5.83 6.70 -34.44
C SER A 389 5.80 5.77 -35.66
N ALA A 390 5.77 6.36 -36.86
CA ALA A 390 5.80 5.60 -38.12
C ALA A 390 7.09 4.78 -38.30
N ALA A 391 8.17 5.14 -37.61
CA ALA A 391 9.44 4.41 -37.65
C ALA A 391 9.45 3.16 -36.75
N GLY A 392 8.43 3.01 -35.88
CA GLY A 392 8.41 1.98 -34.83
C GLY A 392 9.27 2.35 -33.63
N PRO A 393 9.30 1.49 -32.59
CA PRO A 393 10.03 1.74 -31.36
C PRO A 393 11.54 1.55 -31.55
N ILE A 394 12.32 2.42 -30.90
CA ILE A 394 13.78 2.28 -30.78
C ILE A 394 14.09 1.59 -29.45
N LYS A 395 14.97 0.59 -29.46
CA LYS A 395 15.44 -0.03 -28.22
C LYS A 395 16.44 0.88 -27.52
N HIS A 396 15.98 1.60 -26.51
CA HIS A 396 16.81 2.48 -25.67
C HIS A 396 17.49 1.71 -24.54
N ILE A 397 16.85 0.65 -24.03
CA ILE A 397 17.38 -0.17 -22.95
C ILE A 397 18.14 -1.36 -23.53
N THR A 398 19.40 -1.52 -23.11
CA THR A 398 20.36 -2.51 -23.64
C THR A 398 20.26 -3.89 -22.99
N GLY A 399 19.54 -4.01 -21.86
CA GLY A 399 19.26 -5.27 -21.17
C GLY A 399 20.37 -5.81 -20.27
N ASP A 400 21.45 -5.04 -20.09
CA ASP A 400 22.58 -5.31 -19.20
C ASP A 400 22.21 -5.21 -17.71
N ILE A 401 21.25 -4.36 -17.37
CA ILE A 401 20.69 -4.23 -16.03
C ILE A 401 19.43 -5.09 -15.92
N GLN A 402 19.38 -5.95 -14.90
CA GLN A 402 18.21 -6.76 -14.57
C GLN A 402 17.81 -6.58 -13.11
N MET A 403 16.53 -6.77 -12.82
CA MET A 403 16.06 -6.85 -11.43
C MET A 403 16.54 -8.16 -10.80
N PRO A 404 17.02 -8.14 -9.55
CA PRO A 404 17.23 -9.34 -8.74
C PRO A 404 16.04 -10.29 -8.80
N ILE A 405 16.34 -11.59 -8.90
CA ILE A 405 15.36 -12.67 -8.93
C ILE A 405 15.86 -13.82 -8.06
N SER A 406 14.97 -14.38 -7.25
CA SER A 406 15.27 -15.48 -6.34
C SER A 406 14.42 -16.71 -6.68
N PRO A 407 15.03 -17.85 -7.02
CA PRO A 407 14.30 -19.12 -7.15
C PRO A 407 13.61 -19.51 -5.84
N ASP A 408 12.48 -20.20 -5.96
CA ASP A 408 11.79 -20.82 -4.83
C ASP A 408 12.68 -21.87 -4.14
N LYS A 409 12.42 -22.11 -2.86
CA LYS A 409 13.16 -23.06 -2.01
C LYS A 409 12.76 -24.52 -2.23
#